data_AF-A0A286CCZ8-F1
#
_entry.id   AF-A0A286CCZ8-F1
#
_cell.length_a   1.000
_cell.length_b   1.000
_cell.length_c   1.000
_cell.angle_alpha   90.00
_cell.angle_beta   90.00
_cell.angle_gamma   90.00
#
_symmetry.space_group_name_H-M   'P 1'
#
loop_
_entity.id
_entity.type
_entity.pdbx_description
1 polymer ?
#
loop_
_entity_poly.entity_id
_entity_poly.type
_entity_poly.pdbx_seq_one_letter_code
_entity_poly.pdbx_strand_id
1 'polypeptide(L)'
;MTPISRTGAGRASIATVICGALAAGGLAAAGVTALEPEAASASSHREAPLISGTPQYDNTDVYAFVSPDKPDTTTIVANWIPFEEPAGGPNFFPFAEDAQYDLRIDSNGDAQEDLLFRYTFKTHTKNEKTFLYNTGPVESLDDPDLNITQTYDLELIKLKHLKAVSKTKVADDVPVAPSNVGKASMPDYDTLRKQAVHKLAGGAQTFAGQADDPFFLDLRVFDLLYGGNLSEVGNDTLKGYNVNSIALQVPNSFITESHEQPVVGVWSTTQRKNAKGYFSQVSRLGNPLVNEVVNPLKDKDKFNASTPRDDAEFLENVTNPELPKLIEAIYKIPAPAEPRNDLVDVFLKGVKDLNQPPHVTPSEQLRLNTSIEPAAEPKRLGVLDGDNAGFPNGRRLTDDVIDASLQVVEGELLGAKNDLGDAVDKNDKKFEKSFPYVALPTEGSRGPLAKGVDGGNDVRSQLGDALQPAGAEGSDDMRLMAASAGAGAGGIVLIGAALMWWRRMRNRAY
;
A
#
# COMPACT_ATOMS: atom_id res chain seq x y z
N MET A 1 37.38 -53.59 65.31
CA MET A 1 38.28 -52.46 65.66
C MET A 1 38.36 -51.53 64.47
N THR A 2 38.59 -50.24 64.71
CA THR A 2 38.91 -49.15 63.74
C THR A 2 40.36 -49.32 63.19
N PRO A 3 40.83 -48.63 62.11
CA PRO A 3 40.66 -47.20 61.71
C PRO A 3 39.83 -46.96 60.41
N ILE A 4 39.21 -45.81 60.07
CA ILE A 4 39.57 -44.36 60.08
C ILE A 4 40.51 -44.01 58.89
N SER A 5 40.27 -43.01 58.01
CA SER A 5 39.23 -41.95 57.86
C SER A 5 39.00 -41.63 56.35
N ARG A 6 37.78 -41.35 55.88
CA ARG A 6 37.10 -40.04 55.72
C ARG A 6 37.82 -38.95 54.90
N THR A 7 37.30 -38.70 53.69
CA THR A 7 36.61 -37.47 53.19
C THR A 7 35.96 -37.84 51.85
N GLY A 8 34.86 -37.27 51.36
CA GLY A 8 34.03 -36.17 51.83
C GLY A 8 33.14 -35.67 50.68
N ALA A 9 32.16 -36.47 50.26
CA ALA A 9 31.26 -36.15 49.14
C ALA A 9 29.89 -35.64 49.64
N GLY A 10 29.40 -34.55 49.06
CA GLY A 10 28.23 -33.83 49.54
C GLY A 10 26.88 -34.47 49.22
N ARG A 11 25.85 -34.05 49.95
CA ARG A 11 24.44 -34.30 49.59
C ARG A 11 24.10 -33.56 48.30
N ALA A 12 23.80 -34.28 47.23
CA ALA A 12 23.00 -33.78 46.12
C ALA A 12 21.62 -34.44 46.20
N SER A 13 20.59 -33.68 46.55
CA SER A 13 19.24 -34.21 46.79
C SER A 13 18.57 -34.70 45.50
N ILE A 14 17.59 -35.59 45.65
CA ILE A 14 16.69 -36.03 44.56
C ILE A 14 15.75 -34.85 44.22
N ALA A 15 16.27 -33.91 43.44
CA ALA A 15 15.60 -32.67 43.04
C ALA A 15 15.95 -32.25 41.59
N THR A 16 17.20 -32.46 41.16
CA THR A 16 17.74 -31.88 39.92
C THR A 16 17.35 -32.62 38.62
N VAL A 17 16.65 -33.76 38.70
CA VAL A 17 16.15 -34.49 37.51
C VAL A 17 14.71 -34.08 37.14
N ILE A 18 13.95 -33.49 38.07
CA ILE A 18 12.56 -33.06 37.82
C ILE A 18 12.49 -31.61 37.30
N CYS A 19 13.44 -30.74 37.69
CA CYS A 19 13.51 -29.37 37.17
C CYS A 19 13.87 -29.28 35.67
N GLY A 20 14.59 -30.26 35.10
CA GLY A 20 14.98 -30.24 33.69
C GLY A 20 13.79 -30.39 32.72
N ALA A 21 12.86 -31.29 33.03
CA ALA A 21 11.67 -31.52 32.20
C ALA A 21 10.64 -30.38 32.31
N LEU A 22 10.51 -29.77 33.48
CA LEU A 22 9.56 -28.67 33.70
C LEU A 22 10.09 -27.30 33.24
N ALA A 23 11.40 -27.10 33.14
CA ALA A 23 11.96 -25.88 32.52
C ALA A 23 11.70 -25.85 31.00
N ALA A 24 11.75 -27.00 30.32
CA ALA A 24 11.45 -27.10 28.88
C ALA A 24 9.94 -27.20 28.58
N GLY A 25 9.15 -27.84 29.46
CA GLY A 25 7.70 -27.98 29.29
C GLY A 25 6.87 -26.80 29.80
N GLY A 26 7.30 -26.12 30.88
CA GLY A 26 6.53 -25.05 31.51
C GLY A 26 6.50 -23.75 30.70
N LEU A 27 7.60 -23.40 30.04
CA LEU A 27 7.69 -22.23 29.17
C LEU A 27 6.84 -22.36 27.89
N ALA A 28 6.43 -23.57 27.50
CA ALA A 28 5.52 -23.82 26.39
C ALA A 28 4.02 -23.78 26.78
N ALA A 29 3.69 -23.69 28.08
CA ALA A 29 2.32 -23.80 28.58
C ALA A 29 1.87 -22.61 29.47
N ALA A 30 2.77 -21.70 29.82
CA ALA A 30 2.49 -20.50 30.62
C ALA A 30 2.77 -19.17 29.89
N GLY A 31 3.04 -19.23 28.57
CA GLY A 31 3.33 -18.08 27.71
C GLY A 31 2.34 -17.90 26.54
N VAL A 32 1.20 -18.60 26.56
CA VAL A 32 0.17 -18.60 25.48
C VAL A 32 -1.19 -18.16 26.03
N THR A 33 -1.18 -17.28 27.03
CA THR A 33 -2.38 -16.67 27.62
C THR A 33 -2.05 -15.21 27.93
N ALA A 34 -2.81 -14.27 27.38
CA ALA A 34 -2.57 -12.82 27.43
C ALA A 34 -1.24 -12.37 26.76
N LEU A 35 -1.14 -12.62 25.45
CA LEU A 35 -0.64 -11.67 24.42
C LEU A 35 -0.79 -12.29 23.01
N GLU A 36 -2.01 -12.73 22.69
CA GLU A 36 -2.42 -12.60 21.29
C GLU A 36 -2.57 -11.09 21.04
N PRO A 37 -2.01 -10.53 19.96
CA PRO A 37 -2.50 -9.25 19.48
C PRO A 37 -3.98 -9.46 19.16
N GLU A 38 -4.87 -8.63 19.70
CA GLU A 38 -6.20 -8.52 19.10
C GLU A 38 -5.98 -8.17 17.63
N ALA A 39 -6.70 -8.88 16.75
CA ALA A 39 -6.48 -8.76 15.31
C ALA A 39 -7.04 -7.43 14.82
N ALA A 40 -6.25 -6.36 15.00
CA ALA A 40 -6.53 -5.02 14.52
C ALA A 40 -6.83 -5.09 13.02
N SER A 41 -8.12 -5.02 12.69
CA SER A 41 -8.63 -5.15 11.33
C SER A 41 -8.50 -3.80 10.64
N ALA A 42 -7.25 -3.42 10.37
CA ALA A 42 -6.89 -2.17 9.70
C ALA A 42 -7.70 -1.98 8.40
N SER A 43 -8.06 -0.73 8.12
CA SER A 43 -9.13 -0.32 7.21
C SER A 43 -8.71 0.91 6.38
N SER A 44 -9.50 1.34 5.38
CA SER A 44 -9.07 1.98 4.10
C SER A 44 -8.16 1.10 3.23
N HIS A 45 -7.42 0.24 3.91
CA HIS A 45 -6.34 -0.58 3.45
C HIS A 45 -6.61 -1.94 4.08
N ARG A 46 -7.30 -2.85 3.37
CA ARG A 46 -7.90 -4.11 3.89
C ARG A 46 -9.23 -3.92 4.63
N GLU A 47 -10.01 -2.93 4.20
CA GLU A 47 -11.27 -2.48 4.83
C GLU A 47 -12.40 -3.54 4.87
N ALA A 48 -12.50 -4.39 3.84
CA ALA A 48 -13.53 -5.42 3.72
C ALA A 48 -12.99 -6.83 4.06
N PRO A 49 -13.74 -7.66 4.82
CA PRO A 49 -13.28 -8.99 5.25
C PRO A 49 -12.71 -9.87 4.14
N LEU A 50 -13.34 -9.94 2.96
CA LEU A 50 -12.88 -10.79 1.87
C LEU A 50 -11.64 -10.25 1.15
N ILE A 51 -11.50 -8.93 1.03
CA ILE A 51 -10.35 -8.31 0.35
C ILE A 51 -9.11 -8.29 1.26
N SER A 52 -9.31 -8.23 2.58
CA SER A 52 -8.27 -8.14 3.60
C SER A 52 -7.22 -9.28 3.60
N GLY A 53 -7.56 -10.43 3.00
CA GLY A 53 -6.65 -11.56 2.82
C GLY A 53 -5.91 -11.57 1.48
N THR A 54 -6.18 -10.62 0.59
CA THR A 54 -5.69 -10.61 -0.80
C THR A 54 -5.41 -9.17 -1.31
N PRO A 55 -4.38 -8.48 -0.77
CA PRO A 55 -4.13 -7.05 -1.02
C PRO A 55 -3.86 -6.71 -2.50
N GLN A 56 -3.47 -7.66 -3.34
CA GLN A 56 -3.28 -7.44 -4.78
C GLN A 56 -4.55 -7.01 -5.53
N TYR A 57 -5.74 -7.19 -4.95
CA TYR A 57 -7.02 -6.79 -5.56
C TYR A 57 -7.70 -5.62 -4.85
N ASP A 58 -7.05 -5.09 -3.82
CA ASP A 58 -7.59 -4.16 -2.84
C ASP A 58 -7.42 -2.71 -3.30
N ASN A 59 -8.51 -1.98 -3.53
CA ASN A 59 -8.47 -0.57 -3.95
C ASN A 59 -8.39 0.32 -2.71
N THR A 60 -7.29 1.05 -2.53
CA THR A 60 -7.13 1.94 -1.37
C THR A 60 -7.67 3.34 -1.61
N ASP A 61 -7.51 3.89 -2.82
CA ASP A 61 -7.92 5.25 -3.16
C ASP A 61 -8.31 5.46 -4.62
N VAL A 62 -9.12 6.51 -4.83
CA VAL A 62 -9.29 7.22 -6.11
C VAL A 62 -9.11 8.73 -5.91
N TYR A 63 -8.47 9.36 -6.88
CA TYR A 63 -8.28 10.79 -7.03
C TYR A 63 -8.68 11.19 -8.46
N ALA A 64 -9.35 12.33 -8.62
CA ALA A 64 -9.74 12.86 -9.92
C ALA A 64 -9.74 14.39 -9.86
N PHE A 65 -8.93 15.04 -10.69
CA PHE A 65 -8.76 16.49 -10.66
C PHE A 65 -8.37 17.05 -12.04
N VAL A 66 -8.73 18.32 -12.29
CA VAL A 66 -8.24 19.06 -13.46
C VAL A 66 -6.73 19.30 -13.28
N SER A 67 -5.94 19.00 -14.31
CA SER A 67 -4.48 18.87 -14.18
C SER A 67 -3.81 20.25 -14.04
N PRO A 68 -3.07 20.53 -12.94
CA PRO A 68 -2.60 21.89 -12.63
C PRO A 68 -1.67 22.52 -13.69
N ASP A 69 -0.83 21.72 -14.34
CA ASP A 69 0.07 22.14 -15.43
C ASP A 69 -0.56 22.02 -16.83
N LYS A 70 -1.77 21.44 -16.93
CA LYS A 70 -2.49 21.24 -18.19
C LYS A 70 -4.03 21.25 -18.03
N PRO A 71 -4.67 22.41 -17.80
CA PRO A 71 -6.09 22.49 -17.42
C PRO A 71 -7.11 22.00 -18.47
N ASP A 72 -6.71 21.81 -19.74
CA ASP A 72 -7.55 21.14 -20.75
C ASP A 72 -7.67 19.61 -20.54
N THR A 73 -6.98 19.07 -19.53
CA THR A 73 -6.99 17.64 -19.18
C THR A 73 -7.34 17.38 -17.71
N THR A 74 -8.02 16.26 -17.49
CA THR A 74 -8.29 15.68 -16.18
C THR A 74 -7.29 14.56 -15.95
N THR A 75 -6.73 14.49 -14.74
CA THR A 75 -5.95 13.34 -14.29
C THR A 75 -6.76 12.55 -13.29
N ILE A 76 -6.86 11.25 -13.53
CA ILE A 76 -7.40 10.25 -12.62
C ILE A 76 -6.22 9.43 -12.10
N VAL A 77 -6.16 9.21 -10.79
CA VAL A 77 -5.23 8.28 -10.15
C VAL A 77 -6.05 7.31 -9.30
N ALA A 78 -5.71 6.03 -9.33
CA ALA A 78 -6.24 5.07 -8.37
C ALA A 78 -5.10 4.19 -7.84
N ASN A 79 -5.24 3.77 -6.58
CA ASN A 79 -4.23 3.02 -5.86
C ASN A 79 -4.71 1.63 -5.48
N TRP A 80 -3.75 0.71 -5.40
CA TRP A 80 -3.91 -0.68 -4.99
C TRP A 80 -2.75 -1.13 -4.13
N ILE A 81 -2.95 -2.27 -3.46
CA ILE A 81 -1.95 -2.95 -2.63
C ILE A 81 -1.54 -2.09 -1.42
N PRO A 82 -2.33 -2.13 -0.34
CA PRO A 82 -2.05 -1.36 0.87
C PRO A 82 -0.76 -1.78 1.57
N PHE A 83 -0.13 -0.82 2.27
CA PHE A 83 1.01 -1.02 3.16
C PHE A 83 2.21 -1.75 2.53
N GLU A 84 2.59 -1.39 1.30
CA GLU A 84 3.80 -1.96 0.69
C GLU A 84 5.04 -1.46 1.46
N GLU A 85 5.57 -2.26 2.39
CA GLU A 85 6.86 -1.95 3.02
C GLU A 85 7.98 -1.99 1.96
N PRO A 86 8.67 -0.88 1.68
CA PRO A 86 9.74 -0.81 0.69
C PRO A 86 10.80 -1.92 0.78
N ALA A 87 11.14 -2.39 1.98
CA ALA A 87 12.10 -3.46 2.21
C ALA A 87 11.57 -4.90 1.95
N GLY A 88 10.38 -5.05 1.35
CA GLY A 88 9.62 -6.32 1.21
C GLY A 88 10.23 -7.46 0.39
N GLY A 89 11.53 -7.41 0.03
CA GLY A 89 12.20 -8.47 -0.73
C GLY A 89 12.20 -9.85 -0.04
N PRO A 90 12.34 -10.96 -0.79
CA PRO A 90 12.73 -11.03 -2.19
C PRO A 90 11.58 -10.84 -3.20
N ASN A 91 10.33 -11.00 -2.77
CA ASN A 91 9.15 -10.83 -3.62
C ASN A 91 8.54 -9.45 -3.33
N PHE A 92 8.77 -8.50 -4.23
CA PHE A 92 8.18 -7.16 -4.16
C PHE A 92 6.71 -7.21 -4.61
N PHE A 93 6.14 -6.06 -4.98
CA PHE A 93 4.69 -5.87 -5.13
C PHE A 93 4.29 -5.74 -6.61
N PRO A 94 3.97 -6.84 -7.30
CA PRO A 94 3.41 -6.81 -8.65
C PRO A 94 1.88 -6.63 -8.61
N PHE A 95 1.34 -5.99 -9.63
CA PHE A 95 -0.07 -6.09 -9.98
C PHE A 95 -0.41 -7.55 -10.38
N ALA A 96 -1.61 -8.02 -10.06
CA ALA A 96 -2.03 -9.40 -10.30
C ALA A 96 -2.40 -9.68 -11.77
N GLU A 97 -1.93 -10.81 -12.29
CA GLU A 97 -2.21 -11.30 -13.65
C GLU A 97 -3.61 -11.94 -13.80
N ASP A 98 -4.26 -12.29 -12.69
CA ASP A 98 -5.65 -12.77 -12.65
C ASP A 98 -6.67 -11.65 -12.39
N ALA A 99 -6.24 -10.38 -12.47
CA ALA A 99 -7.07 -9.20 -12.24
C ALA A 99 -7.36 -8.36 -13.50
N GLN A 100 -8.38 -7.52 -13.39
CA GLN A 100 -8.68 -6.39 -14.27
C GLN A 100 -8.86 -5.17 -13.37
N TYR A 101 -8.05 -4.15 -13.59
CA TYR A 101 -8.07 -2.90 -12.82
C TYR A 101 -8.73 -1.84 -13.69
N ASP A 102 -9.96 -1.47 -13.36
CA ASP A 102 -10.78 -0.57 -14.18
C ASP A 102 -10.84 0.83 -13.55
N LEU A 103 -10.58 1.87 -14.34
CA LEU A 103 -11.04 3.23 -14.07
C LEU A 103 -12.35 3.45 -14.84
N ARG A 104 -13.39 3.95 -14.18
CA ARG A 104 -14.75 4.10 -14.75
C ARG A 104 -15.23 5.53 -14.66
N ILE A 105 -16.01 5.92 -15.67
CA ILE A 105 -16.57 7.28 -15.78
C ILE A 105 -18.04 7.21 -16.20
N ASP A 106 -18.89 7.84 -15.39
CA ASP A 106 -20.24 8.27 -15.72
C ASP A 106 -20.14 9.68 -16.32
N SER A 107 -20.52 9.83 -17.59
CA SER A 107 -20.37 11.11 -18.32
C SER A 107 -21.62 11.98 -18.23
N ASN A 108 -22.74 11.46 -17.72
CA ASN A 108 -24.08 12.03 -17.89
C ASN A 108 -24.84 12.23 -16.57
N GLY A 109 -24.55 11.42 -15.56
CA GLY A 109 -25.10 11.46 -14.19
C GLY A 109 -26.07 10.32 -13.85
N ASP A 110 -26.36 9.37 -14.75
CA ASP A 110 -27.35 8.30 -14.53
C ASP A 110 -26.87 7.11 -13.65
N ALA A 111 -25.63 7.18 -13.14
CA ALA A 111 -24.96 6.17 -12.30
C ALA A 111 -24.53 4.87 -13.00
N GLN A 112 -24.42 4.88 -14.34
CA GLN A 112 -23.80 3.82 -15.13
C GLN A 112 -22.50 4.30 -15.76
N GLU A 113 -21.55 3.39 -16.01
CA GLU A 113 -20.35 3.73 -16.75
C GLU A 113 -20.65 3.95 -18.26
N ASP A 114 -20.25 5.10 -18.79
CA ASP A 114 -20.17 5.38 -20.23
C ASP A 114 -18.80 4.96 -20.79
N LEU A 115 -17.75 5.15 -19.98
CA LEU A 115 -16.36 4.85 -20.31
C LEU A 115 -15.73 3.97 -19.23
N LEU A 116 -14.97 2.97 -19.67
CA LEU A 116 -14.21 2.09 -18.80
C LEU A 116 -12.81 1.90 -19.39
N PHE A 117 -11.78 2.33 -18.65
CA PHE A 117 -10.37 2.17 -18.98
C PHE A 117 -9.80 1.00 -18.18
N ARG A 118 -9.57 -0.12 -18.86
CA ARG A 118 -9.15 -1.39 -18.27
C ARG A 118 -7.65 -1.60 -18.40
N TYR A 119 -6.99 -1.79 -17.27
CA TYR A 119 -5.61 -2.23 -17.18
C TYR A 119 -5.56 -3.73 -16.89
N THR A 120 -4.73 -4.45 -17.64
CA THR A 120 -4.40 -5.87 -17.37
C THR A 120 -2.90 -6.08 -17.47
N PHE A 121 -2.33 -6.69 -16.44
CA PHE A 121 -0.89 -6.78 -16.24
C PHE A 121 -0.33 -8.17 -16.57
N LYS A 122 0.95 -8.19 -16.93
CA LYS A 122 1.73 -9.40 -17.16
C LYS A 122 3.14 -9.23 -16.58
N THR A 123 3.63 -10.27 -15.93
CA THR A 123 4.97 -10.36 -15.34
C THR A 123 5.91 -11.14 -16.24
N HIS A 124 7.18 -10.74 -16.30
CA HIS A 124 8.21 -11.43 -17.06
C HIS A 124 9.48 -11.55 -16.20
N THR A 125 10.04 -12.74 -16.14
CA THR A 125 11.25 -13.06 -15.37
C THR A 125 12.39 -13.41 -16.32
N LYS A 126 13.47 -12.62 -16.31
CA LYS A 126 14.63 -12.84 -17.21
C LYS A 126 15.48 -14.03 -16.79
N ASN A 127 15.57 -14.31 -15.49
CA ASN A 127 16.43 -15.32 -14.89
C ASN A 127 15.80 -15.96 -13.63
N GLU A 128 15.14 -17.11 -13.82
CA GLU A 128 14.53 -17.92 -12.75
C GLU A 128 15.55 -18.60 -11.80
N LYS A 129 16.86 -18.44 -12.03
CA LYS A 129 17.92 -19.11 -11.25
C LYS A 129 18.45 -18.27 -10.09
N THR A 130 17.84 -17.11 -9.84
CA THR A 130 18.17 -16.21 -8.73
C THR A 130 16.91 -15.78 -7.98
N PHE A 131 17.05 -15.47 -6.70
CA PHE A 131 15.99 -14.85 -5.88
C PHE A 131 15.99 -13.32 -5.97
N LEU A 132 16.95 -12.73 -6.70
CA LEU A 132 17.12 -11.28 -6.81
C LEU A 132 16.14 -10.66 -7.81
N TYR A 133 15.52 -9.56 -7.41
CA TYR A 133 14.67 -8.72 -8.27
C TYR A 133 15.49 -8.02 -9.39
N ASN A 134 16.77 -7.77 -9.13
CA ASN A 134 17.75 -7.26 -10.09
C ASN A 134 19.15 -7.87 -9.82
N THR A 135 19.94 -8.15 -10.86
CA THR A 135 21.27 -8.79 -10.75
C THR A 135 22.46 -7.81 -10.72
N GLY A 136 22.22 -6.54 -11.00
CA GLY A 136 23.14 -5.41 -10.94
C GLY A 136 22.37 -4.09 -10.84
N PRO A 137 23.04 -2.92 -10.80
CA PRO A 137 22.36 -1.62 -10.82
C PRO A 137 21.50 -1.47 -12.07
N VAL A 138 20.31 -0.89 -11.91
CA VAL A 138 19.31 -0.70 -12.97
C VAL A 138 19.28 0.77 -13.38
N GLU A 139 19.67 1.07 -14.62
CA GLU A 139 19.71 2.42 -15.19
C GLU A 139 18.56 2.68 -16.19
N SER A 140 17.88 1.64 -16.67
CA SER A 140 16.68 1.74 -17.52
C SER A 140 15.65 0.61 -17.29
N LEU A 141 14.46 0.74 -17.88
CA LEU A 141 13.41 -0.29 -17.79
C LEU A 141 13.69 -1.52 -18.68
N ASP A 142 14.48 -1.36 -19.74
CA ASP A 142 14.94 -2.46 -20.62
C ASP A 142 16.26 -3.09 -20.16
N ASP A 143 16.88 -2.55 -19.12
CA ASP A 143 18.17 -2.96 -18.55
C ASP A 143 18.26 -4.49 -18.35
N PRO A 144 19.31 -5.17 -18.85
CA PRO A 144 19.46 -6.62 -18.68
C PRO A 144 19.51 -7.07 -17.21
N ASP A 145 19.95 -6.22 -16.28
CA ASP A 145 20.05 -6.55 -14.86
C ASP A 145 18.72 -6.40 -14.10
N LEU A 146 17.69 -5.75 -14.65
CA LEU A 146 16.34 -5.74 -14.06
C LEU A 146 15.63 -7.09 -14.30
N ASN A 147 15.76 -8.03 -13.37
CA ASN A 147 15.36 -9.43 -13.55
C ASN A 147 13.84 -9.63 -13.64
N ILE A 148 13.07 -8.93 -12.80
CA ILE A 148 11.60 -8.97 -12.78
C ILE A 148 11.06 -7.70 -13.39
N THR A 149 10.24 -7.82 -14.44
CA THR A 149 9.52 -6.69 -15.05
C THR A 149 8.02 -6.99 -15.11
N GLN A 150 7.21 -5.93 -15.16
CA GLN A 150 5.81 -6.04 -15.56
C GLN A 150 5.53 -5.14 -16.77
N THR A 151 4.58 -5.55 -17.60
CA THR A 151 3.95 -4.73 -18.64
C THR A 151 2.43 -4.75 -18.49
N TYR A 152 1.75 -3.78 -19.09
CA TYR A 152 0.30 -3.68 -19.11
C TYR A 152 -0.28 -3.36 -20.48
N ASP A 153 -1.45 -3.94 -20.74
CA ASP A 153 -2.36 -3.49 -21.77
C ASP A 153 -3.32 -2.45 -21.18
N LEU A 154 -3.72 -1.45 -21.98
CA LEU A 154 -4.78 -0.52 -21.65
C LEU A 154 -5.89 -0.59 -22.71
N GLU A 155 -7.10 -0.95 -22.30
CA GLU A 155 -8.27 -1.04 -23.17
C GLU A 155 -9.34 -0.02 -22.78
N LEU A 156 -9.71 0.87 -23.70
CA LEU A 156 -10.90 1.70 -23.58
C LEU A 156 -12.12 0.93 -24.11
N ILE A 157 -13.02 0.59 -23.20
CA ILE A 157 -14.37 0.13 -23.51
C ILE A 157 -15.32 1.33 -23.42
N LYS A 158 -16.09 1.57 -24.48
CA LYS A 158 -17.21 2.53 -24.45
C LYS A 158 -18.52 1.76 -24.35
N LEU A 159 -19.40 2.18 -23.46
CA LEU A 159 -20.66 1.52 -23.16
C LEU A 159 -21.86 2.39 -23.60
N LYS A 160 -23.04 1.79 -23.60
CA LYS A 160 -24.33 2.47 -23.59
C LYS A 160 -25.38 1.57 -22.95
N HIS A 161 -26.04 2.03 -21.90
CA HIS A 161 -26.93 1.22 -21.06
C HIS A 161 -26.26 -0.10 -20.62
N LEU A 162 -25.05 0.01 -20.03
CA LEU A 162 -24.19 -1.09 -19.57
C LEU A 162 -23.76 -2.13 -20.64
N LYS A 163 -23.89 -1.81 -21.94
CA LYS A 163 -23.46 -2.68 -23.04
C LYS A 163 -22.32 -2.04 -23.80
N ALA A 164 -21.20 -2.77 -23.93
CA ALA A 164 -20.07 -2.32 -24.73
C ALA A 164 -20.48 -2.09 -26.20
N VAL A 165 -20.40 -0.85 -26.65
CA VAL A 165 -20.63 -0.42 -28.04
C VAL A 165 -19.34 -0.26 -28.84
N SER A 166 -18.20 -0.11 -28.13
CA SER A 166 -16.87 -0.13 -28.72
C SER A 166 -15.85 -0.67 -27.72
N LYS A 167 -14.78 -1.28 -28.23
CA LYS A 167 -13.62 -1.70 -27.45
C LYS A 167 -12.36 -1.45 -28.27
N THR A 168 -11.44 -0.67 -27.71
CA THR A 168 -10.20 -0.24 -28.36
C THR A 168 -9.04 -0.49 -27.40
N LYS A 169 -8.07 -1.33 -27.78
CA LYS A 169 -6.78 -1.32 -27.10
C LYS A 169 -6.08 0.01 -27.44
N VAL A 170 -5.86 0.85 -26.45
CA VAL A 170 -5.23 2.17 -26.60
C VAL A 170 -3.74 2.15 -26.22
N ALA A 171 -3.30 1.14 -25.47
CA ALA A 171 -1.88 0.83 -25.25
C ALA A 171 -1.66 -0.69 -25.16
N ASP A 172 -0.48 -1.16 -25.58
CA ASP A 172 -0.12 -2.57 -25.79
C ASP A 172 1.28 -2.80 -25.19
N ASP A 173 1.44 -3.78 -24.30
CA ASP A 173 2.72 -4.17 -23.66
C ASP A 173 3.54 -3.00 -23.04
N VAL A 174 2.88 -2.01 -22.42
CA VAL A 174 3.54 -0.82 -21.83
C VAL A 174 4.28 -1.19 -20.54
N PRO A 175 5.54 -0.77 -20.31
CA PRO A 175 6.26 -1.10 -19.09
C PRO A 175 5.69 -0.41 -17.84
N VAL A 176 5.68 -1.17 -16.74
CA VAL A 176 5.38 -0.69 -15.38
C VAL A 176 6.67 -0.18 -14.72
N ALA A 177 6.61 0.87 -13.90
CA ALA A 177 7.75 1.26 -13.07
C ALA A 177 8.02 0.19 -12.00
N PRO A 178 9.25 -0.36 -11.90
CA PRO A 178 9.59 -1.41 -10.95
C PRO A 178 9.49 -0.93 -9.50
N SER A 179 9.36 -1.85 -8.54
CA SER A 179 9.38 -1.49 -7.11
C SER A 179 10.75 -0.94 -6.71
N ASN A 180 10.80 0.10 -5.88
CA ASN A 180 12.05 0.78 -5.49
C ASN A 180 12.86 -0.02 -4.46
N VAL A 181 13.57 -1.04 -4.95
CA VAL A 181 14.39 -1.98 -4.15
C VAL A 181 15.39 -1.27 -3.22
N GLY A 182 15.88 -0.09 -3.60
CA GLY A 182 16.90 0.65 -2.87
C GLY A 182 18.01 1.21 -3.75
N LYS A 183 18.67 2.28 -3.31
CA LYS A 183 19.72 3.01 -4.04
C LYS A 183 20.88 2.17 -4.59
N ALA A 184 21.17 1.01 -4.01
CA ALA A 184 22.19 0.10 -4.54
C ALA A 184 21.73 -0.67 -5.81
N SER A 185 20.43 -0.92 -5.92
CA SER A 185 19.78 -1.50 -7.10
C SER A 185 19.30 -0.44 -8.10
N MET A 186 18.81 0.70 -7.61
CA MET A 186 18.16 1.75 -8.41
C MET A 186 18.74 3.12 -8.00
N PRO A 187 19.94 3.47 -8.47
CA PRO A 187 20.66 4.67 -8.02
C PRO A 187 19.98 5.99 -8.46
N ASP A 188 19.19 5.95 -9.54
CA ASP A 188 18.32 7.04 -10.01
C ASP A 188 16.93 6.50 -10.38
N TYR A 189 16.10 6.29 -9.34
CA TYR A 189 14.72 5.84 -9.51
C TYR A 189 13.83 6.89 -10.24
N ASP A 190 14.16 8.18 -10.14
CA ASP A 190 13.44 9.27 -10.82
C ASP A 190 13.53 9.13 -12.36
N THR A 191 14.68 8.72 -12.87
CA THR A 191 14.84 8.33 -14.28
C THR A 191 14.00 7.10 -14.65
N LEU A 192 13.90 6.07 -13.79
CA LEU A 192 13.06 4.88 -14.06
C LEU A 192 11.56 5.23 -14.06
N ARG A 193 11.10 6.04 -13.09
CA ARG A 193 9.72 6.57 -13.02
C ARG A 193 9.33 7.29 -14.31
N LYS A 194 10.21 8.14 -14.85
CA LYS A 194 9.96 8.89 -16.10
C LYS A 194 9.91 8.02 -17.34
N GLN A 195 10.68 6.93 -17.39
CA GLN A 195 10.62 5.97 -18.50
C GLN A 195 9.28 5.20 -18.56
N ALA A 196 8.57 5.07 -17.44
CA ALA A 196 7.26 4.40 -17.35
C ALA A 196 6.06 5.31 -17.71
N VAL A 197 6.29 6.61 -17.96
CA VAL A 197 5.23 7.54 -18.41
C VAL A 197 5.03 7.38 -19.92
N HIS A 198 3.92 6.75 -20.31
CA HIS A 198 3.60 6.43 -21.70
C HIS A 198 2.60 7.41 -22.31
N LYS A 199 2.94 7.98 -23.48
CA LYS A 199 2.11 8.96 -24.17
C LYS A 199 1.12 8.27 -25.12
N LEU A 200 -0.16 8.59 -24.98
CA LEU A 200 -1.25 8.02 -25.74
C LEU A 200 -1.67 8.92 -26.92
N ALA A 201 -2.49 8.37 -27.82
CA ALA A 201 -3.15 9.15 -28.85
C ALA A 201 -4.04 10.26 -28.26
N GLY A 202 -4.22 11.35 -29.01
CA GLY A 202 -5.07 12.47 -28.58
C GLY A 202 -4.47 13.39 -27.50
N GLY A 203 -3.19 13.19 -27.12
CA GLY A 203 -2.53 14.01 -26.10
C GLY A 203 -2.85 13.61 -24.66
N ALA A 204 -3.40 12.41 -24.48
CA ALA A 204 -3.50 11.71 -23.21
C ALA A 204 -2.16 11.03 -22.82
N GLN A 205 -2.01 10.59 -21.58
CA GLN A 205 -0.86 9.82 -21.10
C GLN A 205 -1.24 8.93 -19.91
N THR A 206 -0.49 7.84 -19.72
CA THR A 206 -0.74 6.79 -18.72
C THR A 206 0.54 6.38 -18.02
N PHE A 207 0.42 5.96 -16.77
CA PHE A 207 1.50 5.46 -15.92
C PHE A 207 0.95 4.33 -15.04
N ALA A 208 1.78 3.33 -14.74
CA ALA A 208 1.51 2.34 -13.70
C ALA A 208 2.80 1.95 -12.99
N GLY A 209 2.72 1.68 -11.69
CA GLY A 209 3.82 1.17 -10.87
C GLY A 209 3.86 1.77 -9.47
N GLN A 210 4.91 1.45 -8.74
CA GLN A 210 5.02 1.82 -7.34
C GLN A 210 5.10 3.34 -7.15
N ALA A 211 4.37 3.83 -6.15
CA ALA A 211 4.40 5.20 -5.67
C ALA A 211 4.53 5.25 -4.15
N ASP A 212 4.88 6.43 -3.67
CA ASP A 212 4.56 6.82 -2.31
C ASP A 212 3.06 6.77 -2.10
N ASP A 213 2.59 6.44 -0.90
CA ASP A 213 1.17 6.57 -0.63
C ASP A 213 0.75 8.05 -0.65
N PRO A 214 -0.19 8.47 -1.53
CA PRO A 214 -0.69 9.83 -1.51
C PRO A 214 -1.69 10.07 -0.38
N PHE A 215 -2.25 9.02 0.21
CA PHE A 215 -3.19 9.17 1.31
C PHE A 215 -2.43 9.37 2.62
N PHE A 216 -2.98 10.26 3.44
CA PHE A 216 -2.39 10.65 4.70
C PHE A 216 -3.51 10.69 5.73
N LEU A 217 -3.30 9.96 6.82
CA LEU A 217 -4.17 9.92 7.98
C LEU A 217 -3.45 9.29 9.16
N ASP A 218 -3.95 9.59 10.34
CA ASP A 218 -3.62 8.85 11.55
C ASP A 218 -4.46 7.58 11.63
N LEU A 219 -4.00 6.47 11.02
CA LEU A 219 -4.68 5.17 11.10
C LEU A 219 -4.82 4.62 12.53
N ARG A 220 -4.34 5.31 13.58
CA ARG A 220 -4.62 4.90 14.96
C ARG A 220 -6.11 4.90 15.33
N VAL A 221 -6.99 5.61 14.55
CA VAL A 221 -9.80 5.94 13.98
C VAL A 221 -11.00 4.89 14.34
N PHE A 222 -11.13 3.72 13.67
CA PHE A 222 -12.15 2.68 13.97
C PHE A 222 -11.96 1.94 15.32
N ASP A 223 -10.71 1.64 15.70
CA ASP A 223 -10.28 0.64 16.70
C ASP A 223 -10.47 1.10 18.18
N LEU A 224 -11.49 1.92 18.42
CA LEU A 224 -11.78 2.64 19.67
C LEU A 224 -11.90 4.14 19.37
N LEU A 225 -10.84 4.65 18.74
CA LEU A 225 -10.20 5.83 19.28
C LEU A 225 -10.65 7.16 18.59
N TYR A 226 -9.85 8.05 18.00
CA TYR A 226 -8.41 8.04 17.82
C TYR A 226 -7.58 8.64 18.98
N GLY A 227 -8.19 8.73 20.18
CA GLY A 227 -7.51 8.32 21.44
C GLY A 227 -8.40 7.64 22.51
N GLY A 228 -9.73 7.76 22.40
CA GLY A 228 -10.51 8.13 23.60
C GLY A 228 -10.13 9.54 24.09
N ASN A 229 -9.22 10.20 23.36
CA ASN A 229 -8.58 11.47 23.60
C ASN A 229 -8.08 12.03 22.26
N LEU A 230 -8.80 12.98 21.66
CA LEU A 230 -8.40 13.62 20.41
C LEU A 230 -7.11 14.46 20.54
N SER A 231 -6.52 14.62 21.74
CA SER A 231 -5.21 15.29 21.89
C SER A 231 -4.01 14.39 21.57
N GLU A 232 -4.22 13.12 21.22
CA GLU A 232 -3.14 12.15 20.97
C GLU A 232 -2.89 11.86 19.49
N VAL A 233 -3.71 12.38 18.58
CA VAL A 233 -3.65 12.21 17.11
C VAL A 233 -2.47 12.96 16.45
N GLY A 234 -2.37 12.97 15.12
CA GLY A 234 -1.32 13.65 14.35
C GLY A 234 -0.12 12.77 13.96
N ASN A 235 -0.28 11.44 13.97
CA ASN A 235 0.73 10.50 13.48
C ASN A 235 0.30 9.90 12.13
N ASP A 236 0.75 10.51 11.04
CA ASP A 236 0.71 9.89 9.71
C ASP A 236 1.24 8.45 9.79
N THR A 237 0.36 7.50 9.50
CA THR A 237 0.62 6.06 9.67
C THR A 237 0.86 5.36 8.33
N LEU A 238 0.54 6.01 7.20
CA LEU A 238 0.92 5.57 5.85
C LEU A 238 2.31 6.06 5.46
N LYS A 239 2.78 7.13 6.10
CA LYS A 239 4.18 7.62 6.12
C LYS A 239 5.25 6.59 5.77
N GLY A 240 5.79 6.69 4.56
CA GLY A 240 6.94 5.89 4.14
C GLY A 240 6.65 4.40 3.89
N TYR A 241 5.39 3.99 3.86
CA TYR A 241 4.94 2.88 3.04
C TYR A 241 4.82 3.33 1.58
N ASN A 242 4.50 2.38 0.71
CA ASN A 242 4.19 2.60 -0.70
C ASN A 242 2.83 1.97 -1.05
N VAL A 243 2.35 2.29 -2.25
CA VAL A 243 1.22 1.64 -2.93
C VAL A 243 1.53 1.46 -4.41
N ASN A 244 0.78 0.61 -5.10
CA ASN A 244 0.81 0.51 -6.55
C ASN A 244 -0.23 1.44 -7.17
N SER A 245 0.23 2.51 -7.83
CA SER A 245 -0.64 3.49 -8.47
C SER A 245 -0.82 3.20 -9.96
N ILE A 246 -2.02 3.46 -10.46
CA ILE A 246 -2.30 3.66 -11.89
C ILE A 246 -2.76 5.11 -12.07
N ALA A 247 -2.15 5.82 -13.02
CA ALA A 247 -2.52 7.20 -13.36
C ALA A 247 -2.85 7.33 -14.84
N LEU A 248 -3.88 8.12 -15.14
CA LEU A 248 -4.38 8.38 -16.49
C LEU A 248 -4.75 9.86 -16.62
N GLN A 249 -4.06 10.58 -17.50
CA GLN A 249 -4.42 11.94 -17.90
C GLN A 249 -5.06 11.94 -19.28
N VAL A 250 -6.24 12.54 -19.40
CA VAL A 250 -7.03 12.60 -20.64
C VAL A 250 -7.60 14.01 -20.87
N PRO A 251 -7.77 14.46 -22.13
CA PRO A 251 -8.52 15.67 -22.45
C PRO A 251 -9.92 15.64 -21.81
N ASN A 252 -10.38 16.76 -21.24
CA ASN A 252 -11.70 16.85 -20.60
C ASN A 252 -12.81 16.43 -21.59
N SER A 253 -12.68 16.86 -22.86
CA SER A 253 -13.57 16.53 -23.96
C SER A 253 -13.56 15.05 -24.40
N PHE A 254 -12.75 14.19 -23.79
CA PHE A 254 -12.84 12.73 -23.99
C PHE A 254 -13.76 12.05 -22.96
N ILE A 255 -14.08 12.72 -21.85
CA ILE A 255 -14.78 12.14 -20.69
C ILE A 255 -16.09 12.84 -20.32
N THR A 256 -16.28 14.12 -20.67
CA THR A 256 -17.55 14.85 -20.55
C THR A 256 -18.55 14.46 -21.64
N GLU A 257 -19.86 14.40 -21.34
CA GLU A 257 -20.90 14.22 -22.38
C GLU A 257 -20.89 15.38 -23.40
N SER A 258 -20.73 16.62 -22.94
CA SER A 258 -20.70 17.82 -23.77
C SER A 258 -19.94 18.96 -23.09
N HIS A 259 -19.72 20.08 -23.79
CA HIS A 259 -19.15 21.29 -23.17
C HIS A 259 -20.15 21.93 -22.19
N GLU A 260 -21.44 21.75 -22.44
CA GLU A 260 -22.56 22.20 -21.63
C GLU A 260 -22.80 21.32 -20.38
N GLN A 261 -22.23 20.11 -20.35
CA GLN A 261 -22.22 19.20 -19.20
C GLN A 261 -20.78 18.74 -18.88
N PRO A 262 -20.01 19.58 -18.15
CA PRO A 262 -18.63 19.31 -17.76
C PRO A 262 -18.49 18.43 -16.49
N VAL A 263 -19.59 17.98 -15.87
CA VAL A 263 -19.54 17.17 -14.66
C VAL A 263 -19.48 15.68 -15.00
N VAL A 264 -18.47 14.99 -14.48
CA VAL A 264 -18.31 13.53 -14.58
C VAL A 264 -18.30 12.88 -13.20
N GLY A 265 -18.79 11.65 -13.08
CA GLY A 265 -18.58 10.79 -11.91
C GLY A 265 -17.47 9.77 -12.18
N VAL A 266 -16.55 9.57 -11.22
CA VAL A 266 -15.38 8.71 -11.36
C VAL A 266 -15.30 7.71 -10.20
N TRP A 267 -14.96 6.46 -10.52
CA TRP A 267 -14.64 5.42 -9.53
C TRP A 267 -13.70 4.35 -10.12
N SER A 268 -13.05 3.57 -9.26
CA SER A 268 -12.26 2.40 -9.63
C SER A 268 -12.99 1.10 -9.29
N THR A 269 -12.65 0.01 -9.98
CA THR A 269 -13.05 -1.34 -9.56
C THR A 269 -11.95 -2.35 -9.88
N THR A 270 -11.71 -3.30 -8.97
CA THR A 270 -10.97 -4.54 -9.29
C THR A 270 -11.94 -5.66 -9.65
N GLN A 271 -11.73 -6.31 -10.79
CA GLN A 271 -12.36 -7.60 -11.10
C GLN A 271 -11.33 -8.72 -11.04
N ARG A 272 -11.64 -9.79 -10.31
CA ARG A 272 -10.78 -10.97 -10.18
C ARG A 272 -11.31 -12.15 -10.99
N LYS A 273 -10.42 -12.89 -11.63
CA LYS A 273 -10.71 -14.10 -12.41
C LYS A 273 -10.83 -15.32 -11.50
N ASN A 274 -11.99 -15.95 -11.47
CA ASN A 274 -12.18 -17.19 -10.72
C ASN A 274 -11.62 -18.41 -11.48
N ALA A 275 -11.52 -19.55 -10.80
CA ALA A 275 -10.96 -20.81 -11.34
C ALA A 275 -11.70 -21.40 -12.56
N LYS A 276 -12.87 -20.86 -12.95
CA LYS A 276 -13.59 -21.21 -14.19
C LYS A 276 -13.28 -20.24 -15.35
N GLY A 277 -12.45 -19.23 -15.12
CA GLY A 277 -12.02 -18.24 -16.11
C GLY A 277 -12.90 -16.98 -16.21
N TYR A 278 -13.98 -16.87 -15.42
CA TYR A 278 -14.83 -15.68 -15.41
C TYR A 278 -14.30 -14.62 -14.44
N PHE A 279 -14.36 -13.35 -14.84
CA PHE A 279 -14.10 -12.22 -13.95
C PHE A 279 -15.34 -11.91 -13.09
N SER A 280 -15.13 -11.35 -11.91
CA SER A 280 -16.16 -10.85 -11.01
C SER A 280 -15.57 -9.71 -10.17
N GLN A 281 -16.33 -8.65 -9.92
CA GLN A 281 -15.86 -7.54 -9.09
C GLN A 281 -15.62 -8.01 -7.65
N VAL A 282 -14.52 -7.53 -7.04
CA VAL A 282 -14.14 -7.87 -5.65
C VAL A 282 -13.79 -6.65 -4.79
N SER A 283 -13.57 -5.50 -5.39
CA SER A 283 -13.33 -4.21 -4.71
C SER A 283 -13.77 -3.06 -5.61
N ARG A 284 -14.22 -1.94 -5.02
CA ARG A 284 -14.52 -0.68 -5.72
C ARG A 284 -14.42 0.53 -4.79
N LEU A 285 -14.03 1.67 -5.33
CA LEU A 285 -13.94 2.92 -4.56
C LEU A 285 -14.22 4.14 -5.44
N GLY A 286 -14.98 5.11 -4.92
CA GLY A 286 -15.26 6.39 -5.58
C GLY A 286 -14.78 7.56 -4.71
N ASN A 287 -15.71 8.13 -3.94
CA ASN A 287 -15.39 9.02 -2.84
C ASN A 287 -14.60 8.27 -1.76
N PRO A 288 -13.67 8.95 -1.07
CA PRO A 288 -12.97 8.37 0.06
C PRO A 288 -13.93 8.11 1.24
N LEU A 289 -13.51 7.26 2.18
CA LEU A 289 -14.13 7.01 3.48
C LEU A 289 -15.50 6.28 3.47
N VAL A 290 -16.11 6.06 2.31
CA VAL A 290 -17.46 5.46 2.23
C VAL A 290 -17.46 3.97 2.58
N ASN A 291 -16.52 3.16 2.08
CA ASN A 291 -16.46 1.75 2.49
C ASN A 291 -15.74 1.55 3.83
N GLU A 292 -15.09 2.60 4.35
CA GLU A 292 -14.23 2.60 5.51
C GLU A 292 -15.00 2.95 6.79
N VAL A 293 -15.55 4.17 6.88
CA VAL A 293 -16.24 4.71 8.08
C VAL A 293 -17.74 4.95 7.89
N VAL A 294 -18.25 5.02 6.66
CA VAL A 294 -19.71 5.18 6.42
C VAL A 294 -20.41 3.82 6.43
N ASN A 295 -19.92 2.83 5.66
CA ASN A 295 -20.50 1.49 5.65
C ASN A 295 -20.07 0.68 6.90
N PRO A 296 -21.02 0.15 7.69
CA PRO A 296 -20.71 -0.77 8.78
C PRO A 296 -20.23 -2.13 8.23
N LEU A 297 -19.49 -2.89 9.04
CA LEU A 297 -18.81 -4.13 8.65
C LEU A 297 -19.69 -5.13 7.86
N LYS A 298 -20.99 -5.22 8.20
CA LYS A 298 -21.98 -6.07 7.53
C LYS A 298 -22.15 -5.81 6.02
N ASP A 299 -21.85 -4.59 5.57
CA ASP A 299 -22.16 -4.13 4.21
C ASP A 299 -20.92 -4.02 3.32
N LYS A 300 -19.69 -4.03 3.89
CA LYS A 300 -18.45 -3.70 3.16
C LYS A 300 -18.14 -4.64 1.98
N ASP A 301 -18.23 -5.95 2.20
CA ASP A 301 -18.04 -6.94 1.12
C ASP A 301 -19.12 -6.83 0.03
N LYS A 302 -20.34 -6.42 0.42
CA LYS A 302 -21.48 -6.24 -0.49
C LYS A 302 -21.31 -4.97 -1.34
N PHE A 303 -20.85 -3.87 -0.74
CA PHE A 303 -20.53 -2.62 -1.43
C PHE A 303 -19.39 -2.82 -2.45
N ASN A 304 -18.35 -3.58 -2.08
CA ASN A 304 -17.26 -3.94 -2.99
C ASN A 304 -17.70 -4.79 -4.19
N ALA A 305 -18.81 -5.51 -4.07
CA ALA A 305 -19.41 -6.31 -5.14
C ALA A 305 -20.53 -5.59 -5.92
N SER A 306 -20.95 -4.39 -5.53
CA SER A 306 -22.05 -3.63 -6.18
C SER A 306 -21.54 -2.56 -7.16
N THR A 307 -22.46 -1.91 -7.89
CA THR A 307 -22.15 -0.81 -8.81
C THR A 307 -22.91 0.46 -8.43
N PRO A 308 -22.48 1.69 -8.80
CA PRO A 308 -23.05 2.92 -8.24
C PRO A 308 -24.57 3.10 -8.41
N ARG A 309 -25.12 2.63 -9.52
CA ARG A 309 -26.58 2.50 -9.78
C ARG A 309 -27.36 1.64 -8.77
N ASP A 310 -26.71 0.84 -7.93
CA ASP A 310 -27.32 0.02 -6.88
C ASP A 310 -27.28 0.70 -5.49
N ASP A 311 -26.67 1.88 -5.36
CA ASP A 311 -26.29 2.44 -4.04
C ASP A 311 -27.43 2.92 -3.15
N ALA A 312 -28.65 2.94 -3.68
CA ALA A 312 -29.86 3.08 -2.86
C ALA A 312 -29.95 2.01 -1.75
N GLU A 313 -29.29 0.86 -1.93
CA GLU A 313 -29.18 -0.20 -0.92
C GLU A 313 -28.27 0.14 0.29
N PHE A 314 -27.47 1.22 0.22
CA PHE A 314 -26.60 1.70 1.32
C PHE A 314 -27.01 3.10 1.84
N LEU A 315 -28.09 3.68 1.31
CA LEU A 315 -28.51 5.07 1.60
C LEU A 315 -28.70 5.35 3.10
N GLU A 316 -29.18 4.37 3.88
CA GLU A 316 -29.35 4.49 5.34
C GLU A 316 -28.02 4.76 6.06
N ASN A 317 -26.90 4.21 5.57
CA ASN A 317 -25.57 4.45 6.13
C ASN A 317 -25.13 5.92 5.95
N VAL A 318 -25.61 6.60 4.90
CA VAL A 318 -25.33 8.03 4.62
C VAL A 318 -26.32 8.95 5.35
N THR A 319 -27.60 8.58 5.43
CA THR A 319 -28.61 9.42 6.10
C THR A 319 -28.62 9.28 7.62
N ASN A 320 -28.11 8.16 8.15
CA ASN A 320 -28.13 7.83 9.57
C ASN A 320 -26.74 7.33 10.06
N PRO A 321 -25.65 8.08 9.83
CA PRO A 321 -24.27 7.60 9.95
C PRO A 321 -23.90 7.17 11.38
N GLU A 322 -23.04 6.15 11.50
CA GLU A 322 -22.56 5.65 12.79
C GLU A 322 -21.54 6.60 13.44
N LEU A 323 -20.68 7.23 12.64
CA LEU A 323 -19.54 8.03 13.12
C LEU A 323 -19.93 9.16 14.11
N PRO A 324 -20.94 10.04 13.87
CA PRO A 324 -21.35 11.03 14.86
C PRO A 324 -21.87 10.45 16.17
N LYS A 325 -22.52 9.28 16.12
CA LYS A 325 -23.04 8.60 17.32
C LYS A 325 -21.88 8.09 18.19
N LEU A 326 -20.80 7.62 17.57
CA LEU A 326 -19.57 7.26 18.27
C LEU A 326 -18.85 8.50 18.84
N ILE A 327 -18.76 9.58 18.06
CA ILE A 327 -18.14 10.84 18.49
C ILE A 327 -18.88 11.45 19.69
N GLU A 328 -20.22 11.47 19.69
CA GLU A 328 -21.01 11.88 20.86
C GLU A 328 -20.84 10.92 22.05
N ALA A 329 -20.87 9.60 21.78
CA ALA A 329 -20.71 8.58 22.82
C ALA A 329 -19.34 8.65 23.53
N ILE A 330 -18.27 9.02 22.82
CA ILE A 330 -16.91 9.09 23.36
C ILE A 330 -16.61 10.52 23.86
N TYR A 331 -16.68 11.52 22.97
CA TYR A 331 -16.13 12.87 23.19
C TYR A 331 -17.15 13.90 23.70
N LYS A 332 -18.45 13.59 23.71
CA LYS A 332 -19.55 14.50 24.11
C LYS A 332 -19.72 15.72 23.20
N ILE A 333 -19.20 15.64 21.98
CA ILE A 333 -19.55 16.53 20.87
C ILE A 333 -20.96 16.13 20.40
N PRO A 334 -21.97 17.03 20.37
CA PRO A 334 -23.34 16.63 20.08
C PRO A 334 -23.54 16.20 18.62
N ALA A 335 -24.10 15.01 18.40
CA ALA A 335 -24.30 14.46 17.06
C ALA A 335 -25.36 15.29 16.28
N PRO A 336 -25.13 15.65 15.01
CA PRO A 336 -26.13 16.37 14.22
C PRO A 336 -27.39 15.54 13.94
N ALA A 337 -28.55 16.20 13.94
CA ALA A 337 -29.84 15.54 13.84
C ALA A 337 -30.07 14.79 12.51
N GLU A 338 -30.70 13.62 12.59
CA GLU A 338 -31.01 12.75 11.46
C GLU A 338 -32.44 12.97 10.92
N PRO A 339 -32.72 12.69 9.63
CA PRO A 339 -31.81 12.17 8.60
C PRO A 339 -30.93 13.25 7.95
N ARG A 340 -29.66 12.89 7.72
CA ARG A 340 -28.59 13.71 7.15
C ARG A 340 -28.69 13.86 5.64
N ASN A 341 -29.71 14.59 5.19
CA ASN A 341 -29.97 14.87 3.78
C ASN A 341 -28.87 15.71 3.11
N ASP A 342 -28.12 16.48 3.89
CA ASP A 342 -26.94 17.25 3.46
C ASP A 342 -25.81 16.33 2.99
N LEU A 343 -25.57 15.22 3.69
CA LEU A 343 -24.58 14.20 3.30
C LEU A 343 -24.97 13.48 2.00
N VAL A 344 -26.26 13.36 1.70
CA VAL A 344 -26.74 12.82 0.42
C VAL A 344 -26.37 13.74 -0.75
N ASP A 345 -26.38 15.07 -0.57
CA ASP A 345 -25.93 15.98 -1.63
C ASP A 345 -24.42 15.92 -1.82
N VAL A 346 -23.62 15.85 -0.74
CA VAL A 346 -22.15 15.73 -0.84
C VAL A 346 -21.72 14.40 -1.46
N PHE A 347 -22.04 13.26 -0.84
CA PHE A 347 -21.52 11.95 -1.23
C PHE A 347 -22.26 11.34 -2.44
N LEU A 348 -23.56 11.61 -2.60
CA LEU A 348 -24.39 10.87 -3.56
C LEU A 348 -24.89 11.70 -4.76
N LYS A 349 -24.98 13.04 -4.69
CA LYS A 349 -25.45 13.86 -5.84
C LYS A 349 -24.42 14.81 -6.43
N GLY A 350 -23.39 15.18 -5.67
CA GLY A 350 -22.61 16.38 -5.92
C GLY A 350 -23.35 17.64 -5.44
N VAL A 351 -22.59 18.65 -5.05
CA VAL A 351 -23.09 19.91 -4.51
C VAL A 351 -23.65 20.78 -5.64
N LYS A 352 -24.85 21.33 -5.43
CA LYS A 352 -25.54 22.21 -6.39
C LYS A 352 -24.65 23.40 -6.75
N ASP A 353 -24.66 23.78 -8.02
CA ASP A 353 -23.85 24.87 -8.61
C ASP A 353 -22.32 24.68 -8.54
N LEU A 354 -21.84 23.51 -8.07
CA LEU A 354 -20.44 23.10 -8.06
C LEU A 354 -20.20 21.89 -9.00
N ASN A 355 -20.70 20.71 -8.63
CA ASN A 355 -20.42 19.43 -9.28
C ASN A 355 -21.63 18.47 -9.30
N GLN A 356 -22.85 19.02 -9.33
CA GLN A 356 -24.09 18.26 -9.45
C GLN A 356 -24.52 18.11 -10.93
N PRO A 357 -24.60 16.89 -11.49
CA PRO A 357 -25.15 16.66 -12.83
C PRO A 357 -26.63 17.06 -12.96
N PRO A 358 -27.10 17.50 -14.15
CA PRO A 358 -28.47 17.97 -14.34
C PRO A 358 -29.54 16.88 -14.22
N HIS A 359 -29.16 15.60 -14.34
CA HIS A 359 -30.03 14.43 -14.30
C HIS A 359 -29.54 13.37 -13.30
N VAL A 360 -28.93 13.80 -12.19
CA VAL A 360 -28.21 12.92 -11.27
C VAL A 360 -29.06 11.84 -10.60
N THR A 361 -28.65 10.58 -10.79
CA THR A 361 -29.02 9.44 -9.95
C THR A 361 -28.15 9.45 -8.69
N PRO A 362 -28.73 9.52 -7.47
CA PRO A 362 -27.98 9.45 -6.22
C PRO A 362 -27.15 8.16 -6.14
N SER A 363 -25.83 8.30 -6.11
CA SER A 363 -24.87 7.20 -6.24
C SER A 363 -23.48 7.59 -5.74
N GLU A 364 -22.77 6.65 -5.12
CA GLU A 364 -21.40 6.83 -4.64
C GLU A 364 -20.46 6.90 -5.86
N GLN A 365 -19.98 8.11 -6.17
CA GLN A 365 -19.03 8.41 -7.23
C GLN A 365 -18.26 9.69 -6.89
N LEU A 366 -16.95 9.74 -7.16
CA LEU A 366 -16.16 10.96 -7.03
C LEU A 366 -16.52 11.93 -8.18
N ARG A 367 -17.26 12.99 -7.88
CA ARG A 367 -17.82 13.90 -8.89
C ARG A 367 -16.91 15.09 -9.16
N LEU A 368 -16.40 15.21 -10.38
CA LEU A 368 -15.54 16.31 -10.82
C LEU A 368 -16.25 17.15 -11.89
N ASN A 369 -16.36 18.44 -11.67
CA ASN A 369 -16.65 19.43 -12.69
C ASN A 369 -15.35 19.85 -13.40
N THR A 370 -15.14 19.37 -14.63
CA THR A 370 -13.91 19.60 -15.39
C THR A 370 -13.79 21.02 -15.97
N SER A 371 -14.78 21.90 -15.77
CA SER A 371 -14.72 23.31 -16.19
C SER A 371 -14.25 24.26 -15.09
N ILE A 372 -14.02 23.77 -13.87
CA ILE A 372 -13.46 24.57 -12.78
C ILE A 372 -11.94 24.51 -12.89
N GLU A 373 -11.31 25.67 -13.15
CA GLU A 373 -9.86 25.77 -13.32
C GLU A 373 -9.11 25.44 -12.00
N PRO A 374 -7.92 24.82 -12.06
CA PRO A 374 -7.11 24.55 -10.88
C PRO A 374 -6.77 25.82 -10.09
N ALA A 375 -6.95 25.78 -8.76
CA ALA A 375 -6.60 26.89 -7.89
C ALA A 375 -5.09 27.20 -7.92
N ALA A 376 -4.75 28.49 -8.03
CA ALA A 376 -3.36 28.94 -8.03
C ALA A 376 -2.65 28.74 -6.68
N GLU A 377 -3.41 28.77 -5.58
CA GLU A 377 -2.95 28.49 -4.21
C GLU A 377 -3.94 27.48 -3.56
N PRO A 378 -3.78 26.17 -3.81
CA PRO A 378 -4.71 25.14 -3.33
C PRO A 378 -4.86 25.08 -1.81
N LYS A 379 -6.08 24.84 -1.33
CA LYS A 379 -6.41 24.72 0.09
C LYS A 379 -6.69 23.27 0.48
N ARG A 380 -6.15 22.80 1.63
CA ARG A 380 -6.28 21.40 2.05
C ARG A 380 -7.75 20.97 2.26
N LEU A 381 -8.58 21.85 2.82
CA LEU A 381 -10.00 21.60 3.05
C LEU A 381 -10.90 21.87 1.81
N GLY A 382 -10.32 22.11 0.64
CA GLY A 382 -11.04 22.36 -0.61
C GLY A 382 -12.14 23.41 -0.46
N VAL A 383 -13.38 23.04 -0.79
CA VAL A 383 -14.55 23.92 -0.79
C VAL A 383 -14.83 24.57 0.57
N LEU A 384 -14.50 23.92 1.69
CA LEU A 384 -14.74 24.48 3.03
C LEU A 384 -13.86 25.71 3.33
N ASP A 385 -12.67 25.80 2.73
CA ASP A 385 -11.76 26.96 2.78
C ASP A 385 -11.83 27.80 1.47
N GLY A 386 -12.96 27.71 0.77
CA GLY A 386 -13.31 28.52 -0.41
C GLY A 386 -12.66 28.10 -1.73
N ASP A 387 -12.04 26.93 -1.79
CA ASP A 387 -11.35 26.41 -2.98
C ASP A 387 -12.24 25.42 -3.74
N ASN A 388 -13.01 25.93 -4.70
CA ASN A 388 -13.89 25.15 -5.57
C ASN A 388 -13.16 24.15 -6.49
N ALA A 389 -11.82 24.18 -6.56
CA ALA A 389 -11.01 23.23 -7.33
C ALA A 389 -10.46 22.08 -6.48
N GLY A 390 -10.88 21.96 -5.21
CA GLY A 390 -10.61 20.82 -4.33
C GLY A 390 -11.88 20.09 -3.92
N PHE A 391 -11.69 19.04 -3.11
CA PHE A 391 -12.77 18.22 -2.56
C PHE A 391 -13.94 19.04 -1.97
N PRO A 392 -15.22 18.67 -2.22
CA PRO A 392 -15.68 17.49 -2.98
C PRO A 392 -15.76 17.67 -4.51
N ASN A 393 -15.22 18.75 -5.11
CA ASN A 393 -15.14 18.86 -6.58
C ASN A 393 -13.98 18.01 -7.13
N GLY A 394 -14.23 16.71 -7.27
CA GLY A 394 -13.17 15.73 -7.41
C GLY A 394 -12.37 15.60 -6.12
N ARG A 395 -11.11 15.16 -6.22
CA ARG A 395 -10.17 15.04 -5.11
C ARG A 395 -8.74 15.10 -5.65
N ARG A 396 -7.96 16.06 -5.15
CA ARG A 396 -6.52 16.20 -5.42
C ARG A 396 -5.72 15.36 -4.42
N LEU A 397 -4.47 15.03 -4.76
CA LEU A 397 -3.54 14.33 -3.85
C LEU A 397 -3.26 15.12 -2.55
N THR A 398 -3.52 16.43 -2.55
CA THR A 398 -3.31 17.34 -1.40
C THR A 398 -4.61 17.70 -0.66
N ASP A 399 -5.74 17.11 -1.03
CA ASP A 399 -7.01 17.40 -0.35
C ASP A 399 -7.13 16.55 0.91
N ASP A 400 -7.30 17.23 2.04
CA ASP A 400 -7.46 16.65 3.35
C ASP A 400 -8.92 16.22 3.53
N VAL A 401 -9.19 15.04 2.98
CA VAL A 401 -10.51 14.43 2.99
C VAL A 401 -10.87 13.81 4.34
N ILE A 402 -9.93 13.68 5.27
CA ILE A 402 -10.21 13.29 6.66
C ILE A 402 -10.90 14.45 7.36
N ASP A 403 -10.21 15.58 7.52
CA ASP A 403 -10.74 16.76 8.21
C ASP A 403 -11.99 17.30 7.51
N ALA A 404 -11.96 17.41 6.17
CA ALA A 404 -13.10 17.95 5.42
C ALA A 404 -14.35 17.06 5.54
N SER A 405 -14.20 15.73 5.51
CA SER A 405 -15.34 14.82 5.71
C SER A 405 -15.81 14.84 7.16
N LEU A 406 -14.89 14.89 8.14
CA LEU A 406 -15.22 14.92 9.55
C LEU A 406 -16.00 16.18 9.94
N GLN A 407 -15.57 17.36 9.48
CA GLN A 407 -16.26 18.63 9.72
C GLN A 407 -17.68 18.66 9.13
N VAL A 408 -17.85 18.10 7.92
CA VAL A 408 -19.15 17.94 7.25
C VAL A 408 -20.03 16.92 7.98
N VAL A 409 -19.47 15.78 8.39
CA VAL A 409 -20.17 14.73 9.14
C VAL A 409 -20.56 15.20 10.56
N GLU A 410 -19.81 16.10 11.19
CA GLU A 410 -20.19 16.79 12.44
C GLU A 410 -20.99 18.10 12.21
N GLY A 411 -21.41 18.37 10.97
CA GLY A 411 -22.51 19.28 10.68
C GLY A 411 -22.14 20.72 10.31
N GLU A 412 -20.92 20.99 9.81
CA GLU A 412 -20.55 22.33 9.29
C GLU A 412 -21.59 22.86 8.28
N LEU A 413 -22.09 22.00 7.39
CA LEU A 413 -23.14 22.34 6.39
C LEU A 413 -24.52 22.66 7.01
N LEU A 414 -24.75 22.23 8.25
CA LEU A 414 -25.94 22.56 9.04
C LEU A 414 -25.72 23.79 9.94
N GLY A 415 -24.55 24.43 9.85
CA GLY A 415 -24.15 25.58 10.66
C GLY A 415 -23.49 25.23 12.00
N ALA A 416 -23.22 23.95 12.27
CA ALA A 416 -22.48 23.50 13.45
C ALA A 416 -20.97 23.70 13.23
N LYS A 417 -20.53 24.95 13.35
CA LYS A 417 -19.15 25.35 13.06
C LYS A 417 -18.13 24.58 13.90
N ASN A 418 -17.22 23.88 13.27
CA ASN A 418 -16.19 23.09 13.95
C ASN A 418 -14.85 23.05 13.18
N ASP A 419 -13.79 22.67 13.89
CA ASP A 419 -12.41 22.58 13.43
C ASP A 419 -11.83 21.16 13.65
N LEU A 420 -12.69 20.15 13.56
CA LEU A 420 -12.33 18.76 13.83
C LEU A 420 -11.43 18.18 12.72
N GLY A 421 -10.55 17.28 13.14
CA GLY A 421 -9.56 16.64 12.28
C GLY A 421 -8.74 15.57 13.00
N ASP A 422 -7.87 14.89 12.26
CA ASP A 422 -6.89 13.93 12.82
C ASP A 422 -5.48 14.51 13.02
N ALA A 423 -5.32 15.80 12.74
CA ALA A 423 -4.07 16.58 12.80
C ALA A 423 -2.95 16.09 11.87
N VAL A 424 -3.26 15.34 10.81
CA VAL A 424 -2.34 15.00 9.71
C VAL A 424 -2.65 15.89 8.51
N ASP A 425 -2.26 17.17 8.54
CA ASP A 425 -2.62 18.17 7.50
C ASP A 425 -2.15 17.86 6.05
N LYS A 426 -1.36 16.79 5.82
CA LYS A 426 -0.66 16.46 4.56
C LYS A 426 0.09 15.12 4.62
N ASN A 427 0.41 14.58 3.44
CA ASN A 427 1.41 13.52 3.24
C ASN A 427 2.85 13.93 3.66
N ASP A 428 3.66 12.93 4.01
CA ASP A 428 5.07 13.02 4.39
C ASP A 428 5.99 13.48 3.23
N LYS A 429 5.69 13.11 1.97
CA LYS A 429 6.41 13.62 0.78
C LYS A 429 5.68 14.73 0.05
N LYS A 430 6.43 15.36 -0.87
CA LYS A 430 5.90 16.32 -1.84
C LYS A 430 5.59 15.62 -3.16
N PHE A 431 4.37 15.81 -3.64
CA PHE A 431 3.91 15.39 -4.95
C PHE A 431 4.68 16.05 -6.10
N GLU A 432 4.74 15.35 -7.23
CA GLU A 432 5.33 15.85 -8.47
C GLU A 432 4.44 16.96 -9.08
N LYS A 433 5.05 17.92 -9.80
CA LYS A 433 4.35 19.08 -10.37
C LYS A 433 3.74 18.84 -11.76
N SER A 434 3.89 17.63 -12.27
CA SER A 434 3.46 17.18 -13.59
C SER A 434 3.08 15.70 -13.49
N PHE A 435 2.35 15.19 -14.48
CA PHE A 435 1.96 13.78 -14.54
C PHE A 435 3.17 12.83 -14.32
N PRO A 436 3.07 11.81 -13.43
CA PRO A 436 1.85 11.27 -12.81
C PRO A 436 1.41 11.93 -11.48
N TYR A 437 2.05 13.02 -11.03
CA TYR A 437 1.81 13.76 -9.78
C TYR A 437 2.08 12.98 -8.47
N VAL A 438 1.79 11.68 -8.39
CA VAL A 438 2.12 10.85 -7.21
C VAL A 438 3.61 10.87 -6.91
N ALA A 439 4.00 10.96 -5.64
CA ALA A 439 5.40 11.11 -5.27
C ALA A 439 6.22 9.82 -5.56
N LEU A 440 7.55 9.95 -5.54
CA LEU A 440 8.46 8.82 -5.74
C LEU A 440 8.34 7.84 -4.56
N PRO A 441 8.23 6.53 -4.82
CA PRO A 441 8.13 5.51 -3.79
C PRO A 441 9.34 5.55 -2.88
N THR A 442 9.06 5.34 -1.60
CA THR A 442 10.05 5.15 -0.55
C THR A 442 10.96 3.98 -0.91
N GLU A 443 12.26 4.12 -0.69
CA GLU A 443 13.26 3.10 -1.08
C GLU A 443 13.36 1.96 -0.07
N GLY A 444 13.66 0.74 -0.54
CA GLY A 444 13.83 -0.43 0.33
C GLY A 444 15.06 -0.37 1.23
N SER A 445 16.16 0.24 0.77
CA SER A 445 17.40 0.35 1.54
C SER A 445 17.43 1.50 2.56
N ARG A 446 16.43 1.57 3.44
CA ARG A 446 16.39 2.53 4.56
C ARG A 446 17.11 1.99 5.80
N GLY A 447 18.09 2.74 6.30
CA GLY A 447 18.70 2.47 7.60
C GLY A 447 19.93 3.35 7.88
N PRO A 448 20.33 3.49 9.16
CA PRO A 448 21.63 4.09 9.48
C PRO A 448 22.75 3.16 9.01
N LEU A 449 23.84 3.75 8.49
CA LEU A 449 25.07 3.00 8.24
C LEU A 449 25.57 2.34 9.54
N ALA A 450 26.17 1.16 9.42
CA ALA A 450 26.74 0.47 10.58
C ALA A 450 27.78 1.38 11.27
N LYS A 451 27.84 1.35 12.61
CA LYS A 451 28.72 2.26 13.37
C LYS A 451 30.19 2.07 12.95
N GLY A 452 30.79 3.10 12.37
CA GLY A 452 32.14 3.06 11.78
C GLY A 452 32.19 2.85 10.26
N VAL A 453 31.03 2.89 9.57
CA VAL A 453 30.95 2.97 8.11
C VAL A 453 30.63 4.41 7.69
N ASP A 454 31.64 5.10 7.19
CA ASP A 454 31.50 6.30 6.38
C ASP A 454 30.94 5.91 5.00
N GLY A 455 30.13 6.77 4.37
CA GLY A 455 29.44 6.49 3.09
C GLY A 455 30.32 6.31 1.84
N GLY A 456 31.63 6.13 2.01
CA GLY A 456 32.60 5.79 0.95
C GLY A 456 33.47 4.56 1.25
N ASN A 457 33.27 3.87 2.38
CA ASN A 457 34.07 2.70 2.75
C ASN A 457 33.49 1.41 2.14
N ASP A 458 34.22 0.79 1.22
CA ASP A 458 33.86 -0.51 0.61
C ASP A 458 33.77 -1.61 1.69
N VAL A 459 32.65 -2.34 1.70
CA VAL A 459 32.38 -3.49 2.58
C VAL A 459 33.45 -4.58 2.46
N ARG A 460 34.15 -4.66 1.33
CA ARG A 460 35.34 -5.53 1.16
C ARG A 460 36.46 -5.24 2.16
N SER A 461 36.65 -3.98 2.59
CA SER A 461 37.61 -3.67 3.66
C SER A 461 37.17 -4.37 4.94
N GLN A 462 35.93 -4.14 5.39
CA GLN A 462 35.44 -4.67 6.66
C GLN A 462 35.43 -6.20 6.72
N LEU A 463 35.16 -6.90 5.60
CA LEU A 463 35.28 -8.36 5.56
C LEU A 463 36.74 -8.83 5.61
N GLY A 464 37.68 -8.07 5.04
CA GLY A 464 39.13 -8.32 5.17
C GLY A 464 39.64 -8.04 6.59
N ASP A 465 39.20 -6.93 7.19
CA ASP A 465 39.58 -6.48 8.53
C ASP A 465 39.00 -7.40 9.62
N ALA A 466 37.76 -7.88 9.46
CA ALA A 466 37.17 -8.91 10.31
C ALA A 466 37.80 -10.32 10.15
N LEU A 467 38.60 -10.52 9.09
CA LEU A 467 39.42 -11.72 8.88
C LEU A 467 40.88 -11.54 9.31
N GLN A 468 41.29 -10.34 9.76
CA GLN A 468 42.58 -10.18 10.44
C GLN A 468 42.47 -10.72 11.88
N PRO A 469 43.40 -11.58 12.33
CA PRO A 469 43.41 -12.06 13.71
C PRO A 469 43.57 -10.89 14.70
N ALA A 470 42.65 -10.80 15.66
CA ALA A 470 42.68 -9.77 16.70
C ALA A 470 43.90 -9.98 17.64
N GLY A 471 44.99 -9.26 17.38
CA GLY A 471 46.22 -9.32 18.18
C GLY A 471 47.51 -9.23 17.37
N ALA A 472 47.72 -8.12 16.65
CA ALA A 472 48.95 -7.85 15.90
C ALA A 472 49.99 -7.01 16.71
N GLU A 473 49.87 -6.98 18.04
CA GLU A 473 50.85 -6.38 18.96
C GLU A 473 51.20 -7.37 20.09
N GLY A 474 52.50 -7.63 20.31
CA GLY A 474 53.00 -8.54 21.36
C GLY A 474 53.76 -9.76 20.82
N SER A 475 55.06 -9.86 21.12
CA SER A 475 55.99 -10.74 20.39
C SER A 475 56.38 -12.05 21.09
N ASP A 476 55.43 -12.78 21.69
CA ASP A 476 55.72 -14.04 22.42
C ASP A 476 54.88 -15.28 21.99
N ASP A 477 53.66 -15.11 21.45
CA ASP A 477 52.70 -16.23 21.31
C ASP A 477 52.98 -17.20 20.12
N MET A 478 54.06 -16.96 19.37
CA MET A 478 54.43 -17.76 18.19
C MET A 478 54.77 -19.23 18.51
N ARG A 479 54.99 -19.57 19.79
CA ARG A 479 55.19 -20.97 20.22
C ARG A 479 53.89 -21.74 20.46
N LEU A 480 52.80 -21.07 20.81
CA LEU A 480 51.50 -21.73 21.04
C LEU A 480 50.80 -22.04 19.71
N MET A 481 50.84 -21.09 18.77
CA MET A 481 50.26 -21.23 17.42
C MET A 481 50.84 -22.39 16.61
N ALA A 482 52.14 -22.69 16.77
CA ALA A 482 52.77 -23.82 16.11
C ALA A 482 52.22 -25.18 16.59
N ALA A 483 51.80 -25.28 17.85
CA ALA A 483 51.24 -26.50 18.42
C ALA A 483 49.78 -26.73 18.00
N SER A 484 48.96 -25.67 17.95
CA SER A 484 47.55 -25.76 17.54
C SER A 484 47.39 -26.09 16.04
N ALA A 485 48.20 -25.48 15.17
CA ALA A 485 48.23 -25.80 13.74
C ALA A 485 48.58 -27.28 13.48
N GLY A 486 49.54 -27.84 14.23
CA GLY A 486 49.90 -29.25 14.17
C GLY A 486 48.75 -30.18 14.59
N ALA A 487 47.99 -29.82 15.63
CA ALA A 487 46.84 -30.58 16.08
C ALA A 487 45.69 -30.61 15.05
N GLY A 488 45.40 -29.46 14.41
CA GLY A 488 44.38 -29.37 13.36
C GLY A 488 44.69 -30.25 12.13
N ALA A 489 45.94 -30.19 11.65
CA ALA A 489 46.41 -31.05 10.56
C ALA A 489 46.34 -32.55 10.94
N GLY A 490 46.74 -32.90 12.17
CA GLY A 490 46.66 -34.26 12.69
C GLY A 490 45.24 -34.82 12.73
N GLY A 491 44.25 -34.00 13.14
CA GLY A 491 42.84 -34.39 13.16
C GLY A 491 42.29 -34.75 11.78
N ILE A 492 42.58 -33.94 10.76
CA ILE A 492 42.15 -34.18 9.37
C ILE A 492 42.78 -35.47 8.81
N VAL A 493 44.07 -35.71 9.09
CA VAL A 493 44.76 -36.94 8.67
C VAL A 493 44.17 -38.18 9.35
N LEU A 494 43.84 -38.11 10.65
CA LEU A 494 43.20 -39.22 11.37
C LEU A 494 41.80 -39.54 10.84
N ILE A 495 40.98 -38.53 10.52
CA ILE A 495 39.65 -38.71 9.92
C ILE A 495 39.77 -39.33 8.52
N GLY A 496 40.71 -38.85 7.69
CA GLY A 496 40.99 -39.41 6.37
C GLY A 496 41.45 -40.88 6.43
N ALA A 497 42.33 -41.22 7.38
CA ALA A 497 42.79 -42.57 7.61
C ALA A 497 41.65 -43.51 8.06
N ALA A 498 40.80 -43.05 8.99
CA ALA A 498 39.64 -43.81 9.46
C ALA A 498 38.63 -44.09 8.33
N LEU A 499 38.33 -43.10 7.49
CA LEU A 499 37.44 -43.25 6.33
C LEU A 499 38.02 -44.19 5.25
N MET A 500 39.33 -44.14 5.00
CA MET A 500 39.99 -45.09 4.10
C MET A 500 40.01 -46.52 4.66
N TRP A 501 40.24 -46.69 5.96
CA TRP A 501 40.16 -47.99 6.63
C TRP A 501 38.74 -48.56 6.59
N TRP A 502 37.71 -47.75 6.85
CA TRP A 502 36.31 -48.13 6.77
C TRP A 502 35.88 -48.54 5.35
N ARG A 503 36.30 -47.80 4.32
CA ARG A 503 36.12 -48.22 2.91
C ARG A 503 36.82 -49.54 2.61
N ARG A 504 38.06 -49.74 3.09
CA ARG A 504 38.82 -50.99 2.90
C ARG A 504 38.20 -52.19 3.63
N MET A 505 37.52 -51.95 4.76
CA MET A 505 36.74 -52.97 5.47
C MET A 505 35.45 -53.33 4.71
N ARG A 506 34.73 -52.35 4.16
CA ARG A 506 33.51 -52.58 3.35
C ARG A 506 33.77 -53.32 2.02
N ASN A 507 34.95 -53.17 1.43
CA ASN A 507 35.32 -53.88 0.19
C ASN A 507 35.87 -55.30 0.43
N ARG A 508 35.79 -55.84 1.65
CA ARG A 508 35.97 -57.28 1.91
C ARG A 508 34.60 -57.95 1.98
N ALA A 509 34.15 -58.46 0.84
CA ALA A 509 33.03 -59.37 0.76
C ALA A 509 33.36 -60.72 1.46
N TYR A 510 32.30 -61.46 1.79
CA TYR A 510 32.35 -62.93 1.90
C TYR A 510 32.51 -63.56 0.51
#